data_AF-A0A933GXI5-F1
#
_entry.id   AF-A0A933GXI5-F1
#
_cell.length_a   1.000
_cell.length_b   1.000
_cell.length_c   1.000
_cell.angle_alpha   90.00
_cell.angle_beta   90.00
_cell.angle_gamma   90.00
#
_symmetry.space_group_name_H-M   'P 1'
#
loop_
_entity.id
_entity.type
_entity.pdbx_description
1 polymer ?
#
loop_
_entity_poly.entity_id
_entity_poly.type
_entity_poly.pdbx_seq_one_letter_code
_entity_poly.pdbx_strand_id
1 'polypeptide(L)'
;MTTLEHTALSADDRPLVETLLANRLADEAAILQCLEVAARAAELGVRLGLAEVLVARGVVGSGALESLLAVAGARRPDLGPLEATLDEEKRLGEMAVSNRLLTAQERDHALAAQARLDSQGIHVPLGKILVDQGRIGIEVAQGLLLLQKIGRREGAAGREPPFVEEDLKFGSLAVENGLATREELSAALREQVALRERGVAKRIGQVLFERGTMDPSAVRSVLRMQALLAGKAHPDELSLVRFTGAEERIGEVLKKNRLLTERELERALELQRELEGAGVRRRLGQLLLDLGLLDRDALESALEVQSSRRRVLDTQVLLKKIARPHPWVQAAAGVLLLALAVTFYLLVDRTMDESGRGGPAAASRAQGDEEEELLATPADHPRLLATADHRIHAHEYARAARLLEKLLERLKVPEWIRQAESRLEAASELALVLDELVRRIGETPVQVVELGEGERFEVVAGDEKRLVVRRAGEAGESAIPWSDVGAESIARLLDAYGVTERDPEGALRFYLEHGLSQRADRLAVEILRRSPDRKEAVLTRVGEYRGIENPVETIQVEDGRLVVRPKRP
;
A
#
# COMPACT_ATOMS: atom_id res chain seq x y z
N MET A 1 13.64 2.06 68.30
CA MET A 1 13.33 3.32 69.05
C MET A 1 14.58 4.03 69.58
N THR A 2 15.46 3.38 70.36
CA THR A 2 16.67 4.03 70.91
C THR A 2 17.63 4.58 69.84
N THR A 3 17.66 4.00 68.64
CA THR A 3 18.46 4.50 67.50
C THR A 3 17.88 5.75 66.84
N LEU A 4 16.56 5.85 66.74
CA LEU A 4 15.85 6.99 66.15
C LEU A 4 15.78 8.21 67.07
N GLU A 5 15.87 8.02 68.39
CA GLU A 5 15.93 9.11 69.37
C GLU A 5 17.20 9.96 69.24
N HIS A 6 18.28 9.40 68.69
CA HIS A 6 19.54 10.10 68.47
C HIS A 6 19.66 10.77 67.10
N THR A 7 18.78 10.45 66.15
CA THR A 7 18.76 11.12 64.85
C THR A 7 17.93 12.40 64.98
N ALA A 8 18.50 13.55 64.63
CA ALA A 8 17.81 14.84 64.68
C ALA A 8 16.70 14.90 63.62
N LEU A 9 15.55 14.28 63.92
CA LEU A 9 14.36 14.36 63.10
C LEU A 9 13.84 15.80 63.10
N SER A 10 13.52 16.31 61.90
CA SER A 10 12.73 17.53 61.79
C SER A 10 11.43 17.36 62.57
N ALA A 11 10.95 18.43 63.19
CA ALA A 11 9.66 18.43 63.88
C ALA A 11 8.50 17.99 62.95
N ASP A 12 8.65 18.22 61.64
CA ASP A 12 7.66 17.86 60.62
C ASP A 12 7.70 16.37 60.23
N ASP A 13 8.84 15.69 60.37
CA ASP A 13 9.01 14.30 59.94
C ASP A 13 8.68 13.28 61.04
N ARG A 14 8.75 13.71 62.31
CA ARG A 14 8.52 12.85 63.48
C ARG A 14 7.14 12.15 63.48
N PRO A 15 6.02 12.84 63.20
CA PRO A 15 4.70 12.18 63.17
C PRO A 15 4.60 11.11 62.08
N LEU A 16 5.24 11.33 60.93
CA LEU A 16 5.26 10.37 59.82
C LEU A 16 6.08 9.12 60.19
N VAL A 17 7.26 9.28 60.78
CA VAL A 17 8.10 8.16 61.24
C VAL A 17 7.38 7.33 62.31
N GLU A 18 6.77 7.99 63.30
CA GLU A 18 6.01 7.30 64.35
C GLU A 18 4.83 6.51 63.77
N THR A 19 4.11 7.09 62.81
CA THR A 19 2.99 6.43 62.13
C THR A 19 3.44 5.24 61.29
N LEU A 20 4.56 5.35 60.57
CA LEU A 20 5.11 4.25 59.76
C LEU A 20 5.54 3.06 60.62
N LEU A 21 6.21 3.32 61.74
CA LEU A 21 6.65 2.29 62.68
C LEU A 21 5.47 1.64 63.42
N ALA A 22 4.51 2.44 63.89
CA ALA A 22 3.34 1.96 64.61
C ALA A 22 2.50 0.99 63.75
N ASN A 23 2.41 1.25 62.44
CA ASN A 23 1.64 0.44 61.50
C ASN A 23 2.48 -0.64 60.78
N ARG A 24 3.78 -0.77 61.11
CA ARG A 24 4.73 -1.69 60.46
C ARG A 24 4.76 -1.56 58.93
N LEU A 25 4.62 -0.34 58.41
CA LEU A 25 4.56 -0.06 56.97
C LEU A 25 5.95 0.06 56.33
N ALA A 26 6.96 0.33 57.14
CA ALA A 26 8.36 0.32 56.76
C ALA A 26 9.20 -0.20 57.94
N ASP A 27 10.30 -0.87 57.64
CA ASP A 27 11.26 -1.27 58.67
C ASP A 27 12.11 -0.08 59.14
N GLU A 28 12.59 -0.14 60.39
CA GLU A 28 13.39 0.94 61.00
C GLU A 28 14.66 1.26 60.18
N ALA A 29 15.25 0.26 59.51
CA ALA A 29 16.46 0.45 58.70
C ALA A 29 16.18 1.22 57.39
N ALA A 30 15.06 0.93 56.72
CA ALA A 30 14.63 1.61 55.50
C ALA A 30 14.28 3.07 55.77
N ILE A 31 13.64 3.35 56.91
CA ILE A 31 13.35 4.73 57.35
C ILE A 31 14.65 5.49 57.60
N LEU A 32 15.61 4.89 58.31
CA LEU A 32 16.92 5.51 58.57
C LEU A 32 17.68 5.81 57.27
N GLN A 33 17.67 4.90 56.30
CA GLN A 33 18.29 5.13 54.98
C GLN A 33 17.63 6.29 54.21
N CYS A 34 16.31 6.45 54.33
CA CYS A 34 15.60 7.57 53.69
C CYS A 34 15.90 8.90 54.39
N LEU A 35 16.01 8.91 55.71
CA LEU A 35 16.42 10.08 56.49
C LEU A 35 17.84 10.54 56.13
N GLU A 36 18.78 9.61 55.96
CA GLU A 36 20.14 9.94 55.51
C GLU A 36 20.17 10.58 54.11
N VAL A 37 19.30 10.11 53.20
CA VAL A 37 19.19 10.71 51.86
C VAL A 37 18.58 12.10 51.91
N ALA A 38 17.51 12.29 52.69
CA ALA A 38 16.90 13.60 52.89
C ALA A 38 17.90 14.60 53.49
N ALA A 39 18.69 14.17 54.48
CA ALA A 39 19.74 14.98 55.09
C ALA A 39 20.84 15.38 54.09
N ARG A 40 21.35 14.42 53.29
CA ARG A 40 22.34 14.71 52.23
C ARG A 40 21.80 15.63 51.15
N ALA A 41 20.53 15.51 50.78
CA ALA A 41 19.89 16.42 49.83
C ALA A 41 19.84 17.85 50.39
N ALA A 42 19.51 18.00 51.67
CA ALA A 42 19.48 19.29 52.33
C ALA A 42 20.87 19.95 52.40
N GLU A 43 21.94 19.17 52.63
CA GLU A 43 23.33 19.66 52.56
C GLU A 43 23.70 20.21 51.18
N LEU A 44 23.10 19.67 50.11
CA LEU A 44 23.27 20.12 48.73
C LEU A 44 22.34 21.28 48.34
N GLY A 45 21.57 21.83 49.28
CA GLY A 45 20.61 22.91 49.02
C GLY A 45 19.31 22.44 48.36
N VAL A 46 19.09 21.13 48.25
CA VAL A 46 17.86 20.53 47.70
C VAL A 46 16.94 20.18 48.86
N ARG A 47 15.78 20.84 48.94
CA ARG A 47 14.77 20.52 49.96
C ARG A 47 13.97 19.30 49.51
N LEU A 48 14.37 18.12 49.96
CA LEU A 48 13.61 16.87 49.84
C LEU A 48 13.13 16.46 51.23
N GLY A 49 11.82 16.44 51.44
CA GLY A 49 11.19 15.94 52.66
C GLY A 49 11.25 14.41 52.72
N LEU A 50 11.16 13.86 53.94
CA LEU A 50 11.22 12.41 54.14
C LEU A 50 10.16 11.66 53.32
N ALA A 51 8.96 12.23 53.21
CA ALA A 51 7.85 11.69 52.44
C ALA A 51 8.20 11.45 50.96
N GLU A 52 8.88 12.41 50.33
CA GLU A 52 9.30 12.34 48.92
C GLU A 52 10.36 11.25 48.73
N VAL A 53 11.30 11.15 49.67
CA VAL A 53 12.35 10.12 49.62
C VAL A 53 11.77 8.72 49.82
N LEU A 54 10.81 8.56 50.74
CA LEU A 54 10.14 7.27 50.97
C LEU A 54 9.41 6.75 49.73
N VAL A 55 8.75 7.64 48.98
CA VAL A 55 8.09 7.29 47.71
C VAL A 55 9.12 7.03 46.61
N ALA A 56 10.12 7.90 46.47
CA ALA A 56 11.14 7.76 45.44
C ALA A 56 11.96 6.46 45.59
N ARG A 57 12.13 5.95 46.82
CA ARG A 57 12.79 4.67 47.08
C ARG A 57 11.84 3.46 47.09
N GLY A 58 10.55 3.66 46.84
CA GLY A 58 9.56 2.59 46.84
C GLY A 58 9.33 1.96 48.22
N VAL A 59 9.71 2.63 49.31
CA VAL A 59 9.49 2.17 50.68
C VAL A 59 8.00 2.28 51.03
N VAL A 60 7.33 3.31 50.52
CA VAL A 60 5.88 3.53 50.69
C VAL A 60 5.28 3.91 49.34
N GLY A 61 4.19 3.26 48.95
CA GLY A 61 3.44 3.66 47.74
C GLY A 61 2.76 5.02 47.90
N SER A 62 2.62 5.79 46.82
CA SER A 62 2.06 7.16 46.85
C SER A 62 0.68 7.24 47.52
N GLY A 63 -0.25 6.32 47.21
CA GLY A 63 -1.58 6.28 47.83
C GLY A 63 -1.56 5.92 49.32
N ALA A 64 -0.59 5.11 49.77
CA ALA A 64 -0.41 4.80 51.18
C ALA A 64 0.16 6.01 51.93
N LEU A 65 1.10 6.74 51.31
CA LEU A 65 1.66 7.97 51.88
C LEU A 65 0.59 9.03 52.11
N GLU A 66 -0.35 9.22 51.17
CA GLU A 66 -1.45 10.20 51.35
C GLU A 66 -2.33 9.87 52.56
N SER A 67 -2.66 8.59 52.73
CA SER A 67 -3.44 8.12 53.88
C SER A 67 -2.67 8.32 55.19
N LEU A 68 -1.35 8.12 55.16
CA LEU A 68 -0.48 8.29 56.32
C LEU A 68 -0.26 9.75 56.71
N LEU A 69 -0.09 10.64 55.74
CA LEU A 69 0.03 12.08 56.00
C LEU A 69 -1.25 12.64 56.60
N ALA A 70 -2.42 12.15 56.15
CA ALA A 70 -3.70 12.50 56.74
C ALA A 70 -3.84 12.01 58.19
N VAL A 71 -3.39 10.80 58.50
CA VAL A 71 -3.42 10.23 59.86
C VAL A 71 -2.39 10.87 60.78
N ALA A 72 -1.19 11.19 60.27
CA ALA A 72 -0.09 11.78 61.03
C ALA A 72 -0.29 13.27 61.34
N GLY A 73 -1.33 13.91 60.76
CA GLY A 73 -1.57 15.35 60.91
C GLY A 73 -0.45 16.22 60.33
N ALA A 74 0.44 15.64 59.51
CA ALA A 74 1.55 16.35 58.90
C ALA A 74 1.00 17.28 57.80
N ARG A 75 1.54 18.50 57.71
CA ARG A 75 1.20 19.41 56.61
C ARG A 75 1.57 18.73 55.29
N ARG A 76 0.64 18.75 54.34
CA ARG A 76 0.89 18.32 52.95
C ARG A 76 2.19 18.99 52.47
N PRO A 77 3.22 18.24 52.05
CA PRO A 77 4.30 18.84 51.31
C PRO A 77 3.70 19.51 50.07
N ASP A 78 4.22 20.68 49.70
CA ASP A 78 3.82 21.43 48.50
C ASP A 78 4.30 20.67 47.25
N LEU A 79 3.68 19.52 47.01
CA LEU A 79 3.81 18.74 45.80
C LEU A 79 3.04 19.52 44.73
N GLY A 80 3.75 20.36 43.96
CA GLY A 80 3.22 20.90 42.71
C GLY A 80 2.58 19.76 41.87
N PRO A 81 1.45 20.00 41.20
CA PRO A 81 0.51 18.92 40.91
C PRO A 81 1.01 18.01 39.79
N LEU A 82 1.42 16.79 40.15
CA LEU A 82 1.59 15.66 39.23
C LEU A 82 0.31 15.35 38.42
N GLU A 83 -0.86 15.75 38.91
CA GLU A 83 -2.13 15.63 38.18
C GLU A 83 -2.21 16.59 36.99
N ALA A 84 -1.60 17.78 37.07
CA ALA A 84 -1.61 18.74 35.97
C ALA A 84 -0.75 18.25 34.80
N THR A 85 0.39 17.61 35.06
CA THR A 85 1.26 17.06 34.01
C THR A 85 0.58 15.92 33.24
N LEU A 86 -0.19 15.06 33.93
CA LEU A 86 -0.91 13.96 33.28
C LEU A 86 -2.05 14.46 32.37
N ASP A 87 -2.79 15.48 32.79
CA ASP A 87 -3.84 16.08 31.95
C ASP A 87 -3.25 16.85 30.75
N GLU A 88 -2.07 17.42 30.91
CA GLU A 88 -1.33 18.05 29.82
C GLU A 88 -0.87 17.03 28.77
N GLU A 89 -0.45 15.86 29.19
CA GLU A 89 0.02 14.82 28.27
C GLU A 89 -1.13 14.12 27.55
N LYS A 90 -2.26 13.91 28.23
CA LYS A 90 -3.50 13.44 27.58
C LYS A 90 -3.93 14.38 26.45
N ARG A 91 -3.87 15.70 26.67
CA ARG A 91 -4.22 16.71 25.65
C ARG A 91 -3.33 16.65 24.42
N LEU A 92 -2.04 16.35 24.58
CA LEU A 92 -1.15 16.17 23.44
C LEU A 92 -1.55 14.94 22.60
N GLY A 93 -1.86 13.83 23.27
CA GLY A 93 -2.36 12.62 22.62
C GLY A 93 -3.69 12.85 21.88
N GLU A 94 -4.63 13.56 22.49
CA GLU A 94 -5.91 13.91 21.87
C GLU A 94 -5.75 14.84 20.67
N MET A 95 -4.85 15.82 20.76
CA MET A 95 -4.55 16.74 19.66
C MET A 95 -3.94 15.99 18.47
N ALA A 96 -3.04 15.04 18.73
CA ALA A 96 -2.46 14.20 17.70
C ALA A 96 -3.52 13.32 16.99
N VAL A 97 -4.47 12.74 17.74
CA VAL A 97 -5.58 11.95 17.17
C VAL A 97 -6.53 12.83 16.35
N SER A 98 -6.90 14.00 16.88
CA SER A 98 -7.81 14.94 16.22
C SER A 98 -7.26 15.44 14.88
N ASN A 99 -5.93 15.61 14.80
CA ASN A 99 -5.24 16.01 13.59
C ASN A 99 -4.85 14.83 12.68
N ARG A 100 -5.33 13.61 12.97
CA ARG A 100 -5.04 12.38 12.21
C ARG A 100 -3.54 12.05 12.11
N LEU A 101 -2.75 12.54 13.05
CA LEU A 101 -1.33 12.22 13.18
C LEU A 101 -1.13 10.89 13.91
N LEU A 102 -2.13 10.47 14.69
CA LEU A 102 -2.20 9.18 15.38
C LEU A 102 -3.60 8.60 15.26
N THR A 103 -3.70 7.27 15.32
CA THR A 103 -4.96 6.60 15.63
C THR A 103 -5.23 6.63 17.14
N ALA A 104 -6.51 6.48 17.54
CA ALA A 104 -6.87 6.37 18.96
C ALA A 104 -6.14 5.20 19.63
N GLN A 105 -6.00 4.07 18.92
CA GLN A 105 -5.29 2.90 19.41
C GLN A 105 -3.78 3.16 19.62
N GLU A 106 -3.13 3.90 18.72
CA GLU A 106 -1.72 4.27 18.87
C GLU A 106 -1.50 5.23 20.05
N ARG A 107 -2.41 6.20 20.23
CA ARG A 107 -2.43 7.07 21.41
C ARG A 107 -2.54 6.23 22.69
N ASP A 108 -3.49 5.31 22.73
CA ASP A 108 -3.75 4.49 23.93
C ASP A 108 -2.57 3.56 24.22
N HIS A 109 -1.92 3.02 23.19
CA HIS A 109 -0.69 2.23 23.34
C HIS A 109 0.47 3.07 23.89
N ALA A 110 0.62 4.32 23.44
CA ALA A 110 1.64 5.23 23.95
C ALA A 110 1.37 5.64 25.41
N LEU A 111 0.12 5.93 25.77
CA LEU A 111 -0.30 6.19 27.16
C LEU A 111 -0.08 4.97 28.06
N ALA A 112 -0.35 3.76 27.57
CA ALA A 112 -0.08 2.52 28.30
C ALA A 112 1.43 2.26 28.47
N ALA A 113 2.26 2.67 27.50
CA ALA A 113 3.72 2.64 27.64
C ALA A 113 4.20 3.67 28.68
N GLN A 114 3.61 4.87 28.68
CA GLN A 114 3.90 5.92 29.66
C GLN A 114 3.57 5.47 31.08
N ALA A 115 2.35 4.97 31.31
CA ALA A 115 1.92 4.48 32.62
C ALA A 115 2.81 3.34 33.14
N ARG A 116 3.33 2.48 32.25
CA ARG A 116 4.30 1.43 32.63
C ARG A 116 5.64 2.03 33.08
N LEU A 117 6.18 3.00 32.37
CA LEU A 117 7.42 3.68 32.74
C LEU A 117 7.25 4.48 34.05
N ASP A 118 6.11 5.14 34.23
CA ASP A 118 5.79 5.85 35.46
C ASP A 118 5.69 4.90 36.65
N SER A 119 5.11 3.71 36.47
CA SER A 119 5.07 2.68 37.53
C SER A 119 6.45 2.14 37.93
N GLN A 120 7.46 2.34 37.07
CA GLN A 120 8.86 2.01 37.35
C GLN A 120 9.64 3.20 37.94
N GLY A 121 8.98 4.33 38.21
CA GLY A 121 9.63 5.57 38.67
C GLY A 121 10.37 6.33 37.57
N ILE A 122 10.14 6.00 36.29
CA ILE A 122 10.78 6.64 35.14
C ILE A 122 9.75 7.51 34.44
N HIS A 123 9.72 8.80 34.75
CA HIS A 123 8.80 9.72 34.07
C HIS A 123 9.31 10.07 32.66
N VAL A 124 8.60 9.63 31.63
CA VAL A 124 8.90 9.96 30.22
C VAL A 124 7.70 10.64 29.58
N PRO A 125 7.86 11.84 29.00
CA PRO A 125 6.72 12.56 28.44
C PRO A 125 6.14 11.85 27.22
N LEU A 126 4.82 11.86 27.09
CA LEU A 126 4.09 11.17 26.01
C LEU A 126 4.63 11.52 24.62
N GLY A 127 4.96 12.79 24.39
CA GLY A 127 5.54 13.25 23.12
C GLY A 127 6.86 12.56 22.78
N LYS A 128 7.71 12.28 23.77
CA LYS A 128 8.96 11.54 23.57
C LYS A 128 8.69 10.06 23.28
N ILE A 129 7.76 9.44 24.00
CA ILE A 129 7.36 8.05 23.77
C ILE A 129 6.85 7.86 22.33
N LEU A 130 6.03 8.79 21.85
CA LEU A 130 5.48 8.76 20.49
C LEU A 130 6.58 8.89 19.41
N VAL A 131 7.61 9.70 19.67
CA VAL A 131 8.79 9.84 18.78
C VAL A 131 9.66 8.59 18.83
N ASP A 132 9.98 8.09 20.03
CA ASP A 132 10.84 6.92 20.21
C ASP A 132 10.20 5.64 19.63
N GLN A 133 8.87 5.55 19.60
CA GLN A 133 8.13 4.47 18.95
C GLN A 133 7.97 4.66 17.42
N GLY A 134 8.48 5.75 16.84
CA GLY A 134 8.34 6.07 15.42
C GLY A 134 6.89 6.36 14.99
N ARG A 135 6.00 6.68 15.94
CA ARG A 135 4.58 6.96 15.66
C ARG A 135 4.38 8.37 15.12
N ILE A 136 5.18 9.32 15.59
CA ILE A 136 5.26 10.68 15.04
C ILE A 136 6.71 11.09 14.86
N GLY A 137 7.00 11.96 13.88
CA GLY A 137 8.31 12.60 13.75
C GLY A 137 8.57 13.59 14.87
N ILE A 138 9.85 13.82 15.20
CA ILE A 138 10.26 14.75 16.26
C ILE A 138 9.77 16.18 15.99
N GLU A 139 9.71 16.59 14.73
CA GLU A 139 9.25 17.91 14.29
C GLU A 139 7.74 18.07 14.51
N VAL A 140 6.98 16.99 14.28
CA VAL A 140 5.52 16.95 14.50
C VAL A 140 5.21 17.03 16.00
N ALA A 141 5.96 16.29 16.81
CA ALA A 141 5.85 16.34 18.27
C ALA A 141 6.14 17.76 18.80
N GLN A 142 7.20 18.40 18.29
CA GLN A 142 7.53 19.80 18.62
C GLN A 142 6.43 20.78 18.20
N GLY A 143 5.85 20.59 17.00
CA GLY A 143 4.72 21.40 16.51
C GLY A 143 3.50 21.28 17.42
N LEU A 144 3.12 20.06 17.81
CA LEU A 144 1.99 19.83 18.72
C LEU A 144 2.22 20.44 20.11
N LEU A 145 3.43 20.29 20.66
CA LEU A 145 3.80 20.93 21.93
C LEU A 145 3.73 22.46 21.87
N LEU A 146 4.16 23.04 20.74
CA LEU A 146 4.10 24.48 20.51
C LEU A 146 2.65 24.97 20.43
N LEU A 147 1.80 24.25 19.71
CA LEU A 147 0.38 24.57 19.59
C LEU A 147 -0.36 24.44 20.92
N GLN A 148 -0.02 23.42 21.71
CA GLN A 148 -0.53 23.27 23.07
C GLN A 148 -0.14 24.46 23.95
N LYS A 149 1.11 24.95 23.87
CA LYS A 149 1.56 26.14 24.63
C LYS A 149 0.85 27.42 24.19
N ILE A 150 0.62 27.60 22.88
CA ILE A 150 -0.13 28.74 22.35
C ILE A 150 -1.59 28.73 22.84
N GLY A 151 -2.25 27.56 22.76
CA GLY A 151 -3.63 27.39 23.22
C GLY A 151 -3.81 27.73 24.70
N ARG A 152 -2.81 27.49 25.56
CA ARG A 152 -2.87 27.89 26.98
C ARG A 152 -2.84 29.40 27.18
N ARG A 153 -1.97 30.11 26.45
CA ARG A 153 -1.87 31.57 26.56
C ARG A 153 -3.14 32.28 26.10
N GLU A 154 -3.80 31.73 25.10
CA GLU A 154 -5.01 32.33 24.50
C GLU A 154 -6.29 31.88 25.20
N GLY A 155 -6.35 30.64 25.70
CA GLY A 155 -7.43 30.16 26.57
C GLY A 155 -7.52 30.93 27.89
N ALA A 156 -6.38 31.34 28.46
CA ALA A 156 -6.36 32.25 29.61
C ALA A 156 -6.94 33.65 29.30
N ALA A 157 -6.97 34.04 28.02
CA ALA A 157 -7.55 35.29 27.55
C ALA A 157 -8.99 35.15 27.01
N GLY A 158 -9.60 33.96 27.12
CA GLY A 158 -10.99 33.70 26.72
C GLY A 158 -11.24 33.78 25.20
N ARG A 159 -10.21 33.72 24.37
CA ARG A 159 -10.35 33.67 22.90
C ARG A 159 -9.76 32.37 22.40
N GLU A 160 -10.61 31.41 22.05
CA GLU A 160 -10.16 30.26 21.27
C GLU A 160 -9.63 30.76 19.92
N PRO A 161 -8.37 30.46 19.54
CA PRO A 161 -7.86 30.82 18.24
C PRO A 161 -8.47 29.91 17.16
N PRO A 162 -9.33 30.42 16.27
CA PRO A 162 -10.05 29.57 15.31
C PRO A 162 -9.15 28.95 14.21
N PHE A 163 -7.86 29.30 14.15
CA PHE A 163 -7.01 29.03 12.99
C PHE A 163 -6.09 27.81 13.13
N VAL A 164 -5.83 27.30 14.34
CA VAL A 164 -4.79 26.29 14.56
C VAL A 164 -5.11 24.95 13.89
N GLU A 165 -6.36 24.51 13.99
CA GLU A 165 -6.78 23.22 13.43
C GLU A 165 -6.91 23.27 11.90
N GLU A 166 -7.36 24.40 11.35
CA GLU A 166 -7.45 24.61 9.91
C GLU A 166 -6.05 24.64 9.26
N ASP A 167 -5.08 25.27 9.91
CA ASP A 167 -3.71 25.36 9.43
C ASP A 167 -3.01 23.98 9.48
N LEU A 168 -3.19 23.21 10.55
CA LEU A 168 -2.63 21.85 10.61
C LEU A 168 -3.21 20.94 9.50
N LYS A 169 -4.52 21.00 9.28
CA LYS A 169 -5.19 20.25 8.19
C LYS A 169 -4.71 20.69 6.81
N PHE A 170 -4.46 21.99 6.63
CA PHE A 170 -3.89 22.50 5.39
C PHE A 170 -2.48 21.94 5.16
N GLY A 171 -1.63 22.01 6.20
CA GLY A 171 -0.26 21.54 6.13
C GLY A 171 -0.15 20.05 5.82
N SER A 172 -0.94 19.22 6.51
CA SER A 172 -0.95 17.77 6.26
C SER A 172 -1.40 17.45 4.84
N LEU A 173 -2.44 18.12 4.33
CA LEU A 173 -2.90 17.95 2.95
C LEU A 173 -1.83 18.36 1.93
N ALA A 174 -1.07 19.43 2.17
CA ALA A 174 0.01 19.83 1.28
C ALA A 174 1.10 18.76 1.19
N VAL A 175 1.47 18.14 2.31
CA VAL A 175 2.48 17.06 2.37
C VAL A 175 1.97 15.77 1.74
N GLU A 176 0.74 15.35 2.05
CA GLU A 176 0.14 14.13 1.50
C GLU A 176 0.04 14.16 -0.03
N ASN A 177 -0.12 15.35 -0.61
CA ASN A 177 -0.20 15.56 -2.06
C ASN A 177 1.14 15.89 -2.72
N GLY A 178 2.26 15.84 -1.98
CA GLY A 178 3.60 16.13 -2.49
C GLY A 178 3.79 17.58 -2.94
N LEU A 179 2.96 18.50 -2.46
CA LEU A 179 3.05 19.94 -2.74
C LEU A 179 4.01 20.66 -1.79
N ALA A 180 4.35 20.02 -0.67
CA ALA A 180 5.39 20.43 0.26
C ALA A 180 6.02 19.18 0.89
N THR A 181 7.29 19.27 1.26
CA THR A 181 7.95 18.27 2.10
C THR A 181 7.61 18.49 3.58
N ARG A 182 7.85 17.47 4.42
CA ARG A 182 7.63 17.58 5.87
C ARG A 182 8.55 18.63 6.49
N GLU A 183 9.77 18.69 6.00
CA GLU A 183 10.80 19.63 6.42
C GLU A 183 10.37 21.07 6.08
N GLU A 184 9.87 21.31 4.87
CA GLU A 184 9.35 22.62 4.47
C GLU A 184 8.13 23.05 5.28
N LEU A 185 7.19 22.14 5.53
CA LEU A 185 6.04 22.41 6.40
C LEU A 185 6.50 22.76 7.83
N SER A 186 7.47 22.02 8.37
CA SER A 186 8.03 22.31 9.70
C SER A 186 8.69 23.70 9.76
N ALA A 187 9.35 24.12 8.69
CA ALA A 187 9.99 25.43 8.60
C ALA A 187 8.94 26.54 8.50
N ALA A 188 7.89 26.33 7.71
CA ALA A 188 6.77 27.26 7.58
C ALA A 188 6.00 27.43 8.90
N LEU A 189 5.77 26.35 9.65
CA LEU A 189 5.11 26.42 10.98
C LEU A 189 5.95 27.21 12.00
N ARG A 190 7.27 26.99 12.02
CA ARG A 190 8.19 27.77 12.87
C ARG A 190 8.14 29.26 12.53
N GLU A 191 8.16 29.60 11.24
CA GLU A 191 8.04 30.98 10.79
C GLU A 191 6.68 31.59 11.13
N GLN A 192 5.59 30.85 10.95
CA GLN A 192 4.24 31.28 11.31
C GLN A 192 4.15 31.66 12.80
N VAL A 193 4.74 30.84 13.68
CA VAL A 193 4.79 31.13 15.12
C VAL A 193 5.61 32.39 15.40
N ALA A 194 6.79 32.51 14.80
CA ALA A 194 7.63 33.69 14.96
C ALA A 194 6.98 34.98 14.44
N LEU A 195 6.16 34.91 13.38
CA LEU A 195 5.35 36.02 12.87
C LEU A 195 4.23 36.38 13.86
N ARG A 196 3.57 35.37 14.42
CA ARG A 196 2.48 35.55 15.39
C ARG A 196 2.97 36.18 16.70
N GLU A 197 4.15 35.81 17.17
CA GLU A 197 4.79 36.45 18.33
C GLU A 197 5.08 37.94 18.11
N ARG A 198 5.26 38.35 16.86
CA ARG A 198 5.40 39.77 16.46
C ARG A 198 4.07 40.47 16.20
N GLY A 199 2.95 39.81 16.49
CA GLY A 199 1.60 40.33 16.23
C GLY A 199 1.15 40.24 14.77
N VAL A 200 1.88 39.53 13.91
CA VAL A 200 1.50 39.33 12.50
C VAL A 200 0.86 37.95 12.34
N ALA A 201 -0.46 37.91 12.19
CA ALA A 201 -1.18 36.67 11.92
C ALA A 201 -1.15 36.35 10.41
N LYS A 202 -0.45 35.28 10.02
CA LYS A 202 -0.52 34.69 8.67
C LYS A 202 -1.03 33.25 8.74
N ARG A 203 -1.78 32.81 7.72
CA ARG A 203 -2.17 31.40 7.56
C ARG A 203 -1.00 30.57 7.04
N ILE A 204 -0.95 29.29 7.37
CA ILE A 204 0.20 28.45 6.98
C ILE A 204 0.37 28.36 5.46
N GLY A 205 -0.74 28.32 4.71
CA GLY A 205 -0.72 28.31 3.24
C GLY A 205 -0.13 29.58 2.64
N GLN A 206 -0.30 30.74 3.30
CA GLN A 206 0.34 31.98 2.90
C GLN A 206 1.84 31.95 3.19
N VAL A 207 2.25 31.40 4.34
CA VAL A 207 3.67 31.25 4.69
C VAL A 207 4.37 30.31 3.70
N LEU A 208 3.75 29.18 3.34
CA LEU A 208 4.28 28.24 2.33
C LEU A 208 4.41 28.90 0.94
N PHE A 209 3.48 29.77 0.57
CA PHE A 209 3.55 30.53 -0.67
C PHE A 209 4.68 31.58 -0.66
N GLU A 210 4.76 32.39 0.39
CA GLU A 210 5.78 33.44 0.50
C GLU A 210 7.19 32.89 0.60
N ARG A 211 7.36 31.68 1.15
CA ARG A 211 8.64 30.94 1.17
C ARG A 211 9.02 30.35 -0.19
N GLY A 212 8.14 30.38 -1.18
CA GLY A 212 8.36 29.76 -2.49
C GLY A 212 8.23 28.24 -2.50
N THR A 213 7.79 27.63 -1.40
CA THR A 213 7.55 26.18 -1.31
C THR A 213 6.35 25.76 -2.15
N MET A 214 5.31 26.59 -2.18
CA MET A 214 4.09 26.34 -2.95
C MET A 214 3.81 27.51 -3.88
N ASP A 215 3.38 27.24 -5.10
CA ASP A 215 2.86 28.27 -6.00
C ASP A 215 1.36 28.60 -5.68
N PRO A 216 0.80 29.69 -6.24
CA PRO A 216 -0.60 30.06 -5.99
C PRO A 216 -1.61 29.00 -6.43
N SER A 217 -1.31 28.22 -7.47
CA SER A 217 -2.16 27.10 -7.91
C SER A 217 -2.19 25.99 -6.87
N ALA A 218 -1.04 25.60 -6.33
CA ALA A 218 -0.91 24.58 -5.31
C ALA A 218 -1.69 24.96 -4.04
N VAL A 219 -1.59 26.22 -3.60
CA VAL A 219 -2.35 26.71 -2.44
C VAL A 219 -3.86 26.61 -2.70
N ARG A 220 -4.33 27.05 -3.87
CA ARG A 220 -5.75 26.93 -4.25
C ARG A 220 -6.22 25.47 -4.30
N SER A 221 -5.39 24.56 -4.79
CA SER A 221 -5.69 23.13 -4.81
C SER A 221 -5.88 22.57 -3.39
N VAL A 222 -5.00 22.90 -2.45
CA VAL A 222 -5.13 22.46 -1.05
C VAL A 222 -6.40 23.03 -0.39
N LEU A 223 -6.69 24.33 -0.58
CA LEU A 223 -7.92 24.93 -0.06
C LEU A 223 -9.18 24.27 -0.62
N ARG A 224 -9.19 23.92 -1.91
CA ARG A 224 -10.31 23.18 -2.52
C ARG A 224 -10.47 21.77 -1.93
N MET A 225 -9.36 21.05 -1.73
CA MET A 225 -9.37 19.73 -1.08
C MET A 225 -9.91 19.83 0.36
N GLN A 226 -9.52 20.86 1.10
CA GLN A 226 -10.01 21.11 2.45
C GLN A 226 -11.51 21.42 2.47
N ALA A 227 -12.00 22.25 1.54
CA ALA A 227 -13.44 22.55 1.41
C ALA A 227 -14.27 21.30 1.06
N LEU A 228 -13.73 20.43 0.22
CA LEU A 228 -14.33 19.16 -0.18
C LEU A 228 -14.40 18.17 0.99
N LEU A 229 -13.32 18.03 1.76
CA LEU A 229 -13.29 17.19 2.95
C LEU A 229 -14.21 17.72 4.07
N ALA A 230 -14.45 19.02 4.10
CA ALA A 230 -15.39 19.66 5.02
C ALA A 230 -16.85 19.54 4.55
N GLY A 231 -17.14 18.93 3.40
CA GLY A 231 -18.49 18.84 2.83
C GLY A 231 -19.07 20.19 2.40
N LYS A 232 -18.22 21.21 2.25
CA LYS A 232 -18.63 22.58 1.90
C LYS A 232 -18.60 22.86 0.39
N ALA A 233 -18.00 21.96 -0.41
CA ALA A 233 -17.87 22.11 -1.86
C ALA A 233 -19.03 21.44 -2.62
N HIS A 234 -19.50 22.08 -3.69
CA HIS A 234 -20.55 21.55 -4.56
C HIS A 234 -20.03 20.36 -5.38
N PRO A 235 -20.83 19.31 -5.63
CA PRO A 235 -20.39 18.13 -6.38
C PRO A 235 -19.84 18.43 -7.78
N ASP A 236 -20.30 19.49 -8.44
CA ASP A 236 -19.79 19.85 -9.77
C ASP A 236 -18.34 20.38 -9.72
N GLU A 237 -17.89 20.92 -8.59
CA GLU A 237 -16.48 21.29 -8.38
C GLU A 237 -15.58 20.06 -8.20
N LEU A 238 -16.15 18.86 -7.95
CA LEU A 238 -15.41 17.57 -7.95
C LEU A 238 -14.83 17.24 -9.31
N SER A 239 -15.36 17.80 -10.39
CA SER A 239 -14.81 17.60 -11.74
C SER A 239 -13.56 18.46 -12.00
N LEU A 240 -13.41 19.59 -11.29
CA LEU A 240 -12.31 20.55 -11.43
C LEU A 240 -11.17 20.35 -10.41
N VAL A 241 -11.38 19.57 -9.35
CA VAL A 241 -10.36 19.25 -8.32
C VAL A 241 -9.67 17.90 -8.58
N ARG A 242 -10.02 17.20 -9.66
CA ARG A 242 -9.30 15.98 -10.07
C ARG A 242 -7.92 16.37 -10.64
N PHE A 243 -6.94 16.29 -9.74
CA PHE A 243 -5.50 16.10 -9.94
C PHE A 243 -4.79 17.09 -10.87
N THR A 244 -4.20 18.12 -10.26
CA THR A 244 -3.06 18.87 -10.83
C THR A 244 -1.75 18.07 -10.81
N GLY A 245 -1.81 16.73 -10.78
CA GLY A 245 -0.74 15.93 -11.38
C GLY A 245 -0.96 16.05 -12.87
N ALA A 246 -0.36 17.09 -13.47
CA ALA A 246 -0.64 17.59 -14.81
C ALA A 246 -1.11 16.49 -15.76
N GLU A 247 -2.42 16.41 -15.99
CA GLU A 247 -2.92 15.73 -17.19
C GLU A 247 -2.12 16.34 -18.33
N GLU A 248 -1.26 15.53 -18.91
CA GLU A 248 -0.36 16.00 -19.93
C GLU A 248 -1.23 16.53 -21.05
N ARG A 249 -1.15 17.85 -21.27
CA ARG A 249 -2.00 18.51 -22.26
C ARG A 249 -1.74 17.82 -23.59
N ILE A 250 -2.78 17.68 -24.42
CA ILE A 250 -2.64 16.96 -25.69
C ILE A 250 -1.48 17.50 -26.55
N GLY A 251 -1.22 18.82 -26.49
CA GLY A 251 -0.06 19.45 -27.13
C GLY A 251 1.30 18.93 -26.62
N GLU A 252 1.44 18.66 -25.31
CA GLU A 252 2.66 18.09 -24.73
C GLU A 252 2.84 16.62 -25.11
N VAL A 253 1.74 15.85 -25.16
CA VAL A 253 1.75 14.45 -25.63
C VAL A 253 2.23 14.40 -27.09
N LEU A 254 1.69 15.28 -27.93
CA LEU A 254 2.07 15.38 -29.34
C LEU A 254 3.54 15.79 -29.52
N LYS A 255 4.04 16.75 -28.73
CA LYS A 255 5.46 17.14 -28.72
C LYS A 255 6.38 15.99 -28.30
N LYS A 256 6.06 15.30 -27.20
CA LYS A 256 6.88 14.19 -26.69
C LYS A 256 6.97 13.02 -27.64
N ASN A 257 5.87 12.73 -28.35
CA ASN A 257 5.82 11.69 -29.37
C ASN A 257 6.39 12.16 -30.73
N ARG A 258 6.94 13.38 -30.82
CA ARG A 258 7.50 13.98 -32.05
C ARG A 258 6.50 14.05 -33.20
N LEU A 259 5.21 14.11 -32.88
CA LEU A 259 4.12 14.29 -33.84
C LEU A 259 3.91 15.78 -34.19
N LEU A 260 4.37 16.67 -33.32
CA LEU A 260 4.41 18.11 -33.56
C LEU A 260 5.72 18.70 -33.07
N THR A 261 6.24 19.68 -33.80
CA THR A 261 7.30 20.55 -33.31
C THR A 261 6.73 21.63 -32.37
N GLU A 262 7.60 22.22 -31.56
CA GLU A 262 7.21 23.31 -30.65
C GLU A 262 6.64 24.52 -31.40
N ARG A 263 7.24 24.88 -32.54
CA ARG A 263 6.77 25.99 -33.37
C ARG A 263 5.38 25.75 -33.96
N GLU A 264 5.09 24.52 -34.38
CA GLU A 264 3.77 24.15 -34.92
C GLU A 264 2.70 24.19 -33.83
N LEU A 265 3.02 23.70 -32.64
CA LEU A 265 2.10 23.78 -31.50
C LEU A 265 1.84 25.24 -31.09
N GLU A 266 2.86 26.07 -31.02
CA GLU A 266 2.73 27.50 -30.71
C GLU A 266 1.83 28.21 -31.72
N ARG A 267 2.07 28.00 -33.03
CA ARG A 267 1.24 28.55 -34.11
C ARG A 267 -0.22 28.11 -34.00
N ALA A 268 -0.47 26.84 -33.69
CA ALA A 268 -1.83 26.35 -33.50
C ALA A 268 -2.51 26.98 -32.28
N LEU A 269 -1.78 27.18 -31.17
CA LEU A 269 -2.30 27.83 -29.97
C LEU A 269 -2.58 29.32 -30.17
N GLU A 270 -1.74 30.03 -30.93
CA GLU A 270 -1.97 31.43 -31.31
C GLU A 270 -3.26 31.56 -32.12
N LEU A 271 -3.43 30.74 -33.16
CA LEU A 271 -4.65 30.73 -33.96
C LEU A 271 -5.89 30.33 -33.15
N GLN A 272 -5.76 29.40 -32.20
CA GLN A 272 -6.85 29.05 -31.29
C GLN A 272 -7.29 30.26 -30.45
N ARG A 273 -6.34 31.05 -29.93
CA ARG A 273 -6.64 32.26 -29.15
C ARG A 273 -7.28 33.36 -30.00
N GLU A 274 -6.83 33.54 -31.23
CA GLU A 274 -7.44 34.49 -32.18
C GLU A 274 -8.89 34.12 -32.48
N LEU A 275 -9.15 32.84 -32.76
CA LEU A 275 -10.51 32.33 -33.00
C LEU A 275 -11.40 32.47 -31.76
N GLU A 276 -10.87 32.18 -30.57
CA GLU A 276 -11.58 32.38 -29.31
C GLU A 276 -11.90 33.87 -29.07
N GLY A 277 -10.98 34.77 -29.41
CA GLY A 277 -11.20 36.23 -29.37
C GLY A 277 -12.29 36.70 -30.33
N ALA A 278 -12.45 36.02 -31.46
CA ALA A 278 -13.55 36.23 -32.41
C ALA A 278 -14.87 35.53 -32.00
N GLY A 279 -14.91 34.87 -30.83
CA GLY A 279 -16.08 34.13 -30.35
C GLY A 279 -16.26 32.73 -30.98
N VAL A 280 -15.29 32.26 -31.77
CA VAL A 280 -15.31 30.94 -32.41
C VAL A 280 -14.48 29.97 -31.57
N ARG A 281 -15.15 29.09 -30.82
CA ARG A 281 -14.45 28.06 -30.04
C ARG A 281 -14.08 26.88 -30.93
N ARG A 282 -12.78 26.58 -31.06
CA ARG A 282 -12.25 25.39 -31.73
C ARG A 282 -11.39 24.58 -30.78
N ARG A 283 -11.48 23.24 -30.88
CA ARG A 283 -10.60 22.33 -30.14
C ARG A 283 -9.24 22.28 -30.82
N LEU A 284 -8.16 22.30 -30.03
CA LEU A 284 -6.79 22.26 -30.54
C LEU A 284 -6.55 21.08 -31.51
N GLY A 285 -7.03 19.88 -31.18
CA GLY A 285 -6.89 18.71 -32.06
C GLY A 285 -7.54 18.90 -33.43
N GLN A 286 -8.73 19.50 -33.50
CA GLN A 286 -9.39 19.80 -34.76
C GLN A 286 -8.62 20.87 -35.55
N LEU A 287 -8.10 21.88 -34.85
CA LEU A 287 -7.31 22.94 -35.48
C LEU A 287 -6.01 22.40 -36.09
N LEU A 288 -5.37 21.42 -35.44
CA LEU A 288 -4.17 20.75 -35.95
C LEU A 288 -4.47 19.92 -37.21
N LEU A 289 -5.63 19.26 -37.27
CA LEU A 289 -6.11 18.58 -38.49
C LEU A 289 -6.41 19.59 -39.62
N ASP A 290 -7.12 20.68 -39.29
CA ASP A 290 -7.53 21.71 -40.26
C ASP A 290 -6.30 22.43 -40.86
N LEU A 291 -5.21 22.56 -40.09
CA LEU A 291 -3.94 23.14 -40.54
C LEU A 291 -3.05 22.14 -41.31
N GLY A 292 -3.42 20.85 -41.39
CA GLY A 292 -2.60 19.80 -41.99
C GLY A 292 -1.29 19.53 -41.24
N LEU A 293 -1.21 19.91 -39.96
CA LEU A 293 -0.04 19.70 -39.10
C LEU A 293 -0.06 18.34 -38.41
N LEU A 294 -1.21 17.67 -38.41
CA LEU A 294 -1.42 16.36 -37.81
C LEU A 294 -2.44 15.62 -38.68
N ASP A 295 -2.27 14.31 -38.87
CA ASP A 295 -3.30 13.46 -39.46
C ASP A 295 -4.26 12.91 -38.40
N ARG A 296 -5.36 12.30 -38.85
CA ARG A 296 -6.39 11.77 -37.95
C ARG A 296 -5.87 10.63 -37.08
N ASP A 297 -5.07 9.74 -37.66
CA ASP A 297 -4.60 8.53 -37.00
C ASP A 297 -3.60 8.89 -35.88
N ALA A 298 -2.72 9.86 -36.11
CA ALA A 298 -1.79 10.41 -35.13
C ALA A 298 -2.51 11.15 -33.99
N LEU A 299 -3.59 11.88 -34.30
CA LEU A 299 -4.42 12.52 -33.28
C LEU A 299 -5.13 11.48 -32.40
N GLU A 300 -5.74 10.46 -33.01
CA GLU A 300 -6.42 9.37 -32.30
C GLU A 300 -5.43 8.61 -31.41
N SER A 301 -4.26 8.26 -31.94
CA SER A 301 -3.16 7.63 -31.18
C SER A 301 -2.74 8.49 -29.98
N ALA A 302 -2.56 9.80 -30.18
CA ALA A 302 -2.17 10.70 -29.09
C ALA A 302 -3.26 10.84 -28.02
N LEU A 303 -4.53 10.89 -28.42
CA LEU A 303 -5.68 10.89 -27.50
C LEU A 303 -5.79 9.58 -26.73
N GLU A 304 -5.49 8.45 -27.38
CA GLU A 304 -5.45 7.15 -26.72
C GLU A 304 -4.35 7.12 -25.66
N VAL A 305 -3.12 7.54 -25.98
CA VAL A 305 -2.02 7.67 -25.01
C VAL A 305 -2.41 8.57 -23.84
N GLN A 306 -3.02 9.73 -24.12
CA GLN A 306 -3.49 10.65 -23.10
C GLN A 306 -4.56 10.02 -22.20
N SER A 307 -5.53 9.33 -22.78
CA SER A 307 -6.64 8.70 -22.05
C SER A 307 -6.20 7.48 -21.24
N SER A 308 -5.24 6.71 -21.74
CA SER A 308 -4.65 5.56 -21.05
C SER A 308 -3.83 6.00 -19.85
N ARG A 309 -3.03 7.07 -19.97
CA ARG A 309 -2.33 7.69 -18.83
C ARG A 309 -3.31 8.20 -17.78
N ARG A 310 -4.42 8.80 -18.21
CA ARG A 310 -5.50 9.24 -17.33
C ARG A 310 -6.12 8.08 -16.56
N ARG A 311 -6.43 6.95 -17.22
CA ARG A 311 -6.96 5.75 -16.56
C ARG A 311 -6.00 5.18 -15.53
N VAL A 312 -4.70 5.15 -15.84
CA VAL A 312 -3.66 4.69 -14.89
C VAL A 312 -3.59 5.61 -13.68
N LEU A 313 -3.60 6.93 -13.88
CA LEU A 313 -3.62 7.92 -12.80
C LEU A 313 -4.89 7.83 -11.94
N ASP A 314 -6.06 7.70 -12.55
CA ASP A 314 -7.33 7.52 -11.85
C ASP A 314 -7.32 6.25 -11.00
N THR A 315 -6.74 5.16 -11.53
CA THR A 315 -6.58 3.89 -10.81
C THR A 315 -5.58 4.02 -9.66
N GLN A 316 -4.44 4.69 -9.87
CA GLN A 316 -3.46 4.96 -8.81
C GLN A 316 -4.03 5.83 -7.69
N VAL A 317 -4.85 6.80 -8.03
CA VAL A 317 -5.56 7.66 -7.08
C VAL A 317 -6.59 6.85 -6.30
N LEU A 318 -7.40 6.04 -6.98
CA LEU A 318 -8.36 5.14 -6.34
C LEU A 318 -7.64 4.20 -5.37
N LEU A 319 -6.51 3.63 -5.79
CA LEU A 319 -5.67 2.78 -4.94
C LEU A 319 -5.10 3.53 -3.74
N LYS A 320 -4.62 4.77 -3.91
CA LYS A 320 -4.15 5.61 -2.79
C LYS A 320 -5.28 6.01 -1.83
N LYS A 321 -6.50 6.22 -2.33
CA LYS A 321 -7.69 6.48 -1.50
C LYS A 321 -8.15 5.25 -0.72
N ILE A 322 -8.03 4.06 -1.31
CA ILE A 322 -8.34 2.78 -0.65
C ILE A 322 -7.23 2.41 0.34
N ALA A 323 -5.98 2.81 0.07
CA ALA A 323 -4.82 2.64 0.93
C ALA A 323 -4.79 3.64 2.10
N ARG A 324 -5.64 3.45 3.10
CA ARG A 324 -5.30 3.72 4.52
C ARG A 324 -4.49 2.53 5.07
N PRO A 325 -3.71 2.69 6.16
CA PRO A 325 -2.39 2.06 6.33
C PRO A 325 -2.48 0.64 6.87
N HIS A 326 -3.28 -0.23 6.25
CA HIS A 326 -3.21 -1.63 6.57
C HIS A 326 -2.25 -2.31 5.59
N PRO A 327 -1.20 -3.00 6.07
CA PRO A 327 -0.16 -3.59 5.22
C PRO A 327 -0.68 -4.51 4.10
N TRP A 328 -1.86 -5.12 4.23
CA TRP A 328 -2.47 -5.91 3.15
C TRP A 328 -2.95 -5.05 1.97
N VAL A 329 -3.42 -3.81 2.21
CA VAL A 329 -3.87 -2.92 1.12
C VAL A 329 -2.67 -2.38 0.35
N GLN A 330 -1.55 -2.10 1.02
CA GLN A 330 -0.31 -1.68 0.37
C GLN A 330 0.30 -2.81 -0.47
N ALA A 331 0.30 -4.04 0.06
CA ALA A 331 0.74 -5.22 -0.68
C ALA A 331 -0.17 -5.50 -1.89
N ALA A 332 -1.50 -5.47 -1.71
CA ALA A 332 -2.45 -5.67 -2.81
C ALA A 332 -2.36 -4.56 -3.87
N ALA A 333 -2.18 -3.30 -3.45
CA ALA A 333 -1.99 -2.18 -4.38
C ALA A 333 -0.66 -2.29 -5.13
N GLY A 334 0.41 -2.79 -4.50
CA GLY A 334 1.68 -3.06 -5.14
C GLY A 334 1.58 -4.16 -6.20
N VAL A 335 0.92 -5.27 -5.88
CA VAL A 335 0.64 -6.36 -6.82
C VAL A 335 -0.23 -5.90 -7.98
N LEU A 336 -1.27 -5.11 -7.73
CA LEU A 336 -2.14 -4.58 -8.77
C LEU A 336 -1.43 -3.56 -9.67
N LEU A 337 -0.58 -2.71 -9.10
CA LEU A 337 0.27 -1.78 -9.86
C LEU A 337 1.26 -2.52 -10.75
N LEU A 338 1.84 -3.61 -10.25
CA LEU A 338 2.75 -4.45 -11.03
C LEU A 338 2.01 -5.14 -12.18
N ALA A 339 0.83 -5.71 -11.91
CA ALA A 339 -0.01 -6.30 -12.95
C ALA A 339 -0.39 -5.27 -14.02
N LEU A 340 -0.82 -4.06 -13.63
CA LEU A 340 -1.14 -2.98 -14.56
C LEU A 340 0.07 -2.51 -15.36
N ALA A 341 1.27 -2.46 -14.77
CA ALA A 341 2.49 -2.11 -15.48
C ALA A 341 2.87 -3.17 -16.52
N VAL A 342 2.72 -4.46 -16.19
CA VAL A 342 2.92 -5.57 -17.11
C VAL A 342 1.88 -5.54 -18.23
N THR A 343 0.60 -5.36 -17.92
CA THR A 343 -0.46 -5.22 -18.94
C THR A 343 -0.24 -4.00 -19.84
N PHE A 344 0.19 -2.87 -19.29
CA PHE A 344 0.52 -1.67 -20.07
C PHE A 344 1.72 -1.92 -21.00
N TYR A 345 2.75 -2.59 -20.50
CA TYR A 345 3.92 -2.96 -21.30
C TYR A 345 3.52 -3.89 -22.46
N LEU A 346 2.72 -4.91 -22.19
CA LEU A 346 2.19 -5.83 -23.21
C LEU A 346 1.28 -5.13 -24.24
N LEU A 347 0.51 -4.12 -23.82
CA LEU A 347 -0.35 -3.35 -24.72
C LEU A 347 0.48 -2.43 -25.64
N VAL A 348 1.48 -1.73 -25.09
CA VAL A 348 2.41 -0.88 -25.87
C VAL A 348 3.20 -1.72 -26.86
N ASP A 349 3.66 -2.90 -26.45
CA ASP A 349 4.38 -3.86 -27.30
C ASP A 349 3.51 -4.34 -28.47
N ARG A 350 2.24 -4.69 -28.21
CA ARG A 350 1.27 -5.09 -29.24
C ARG A 350 0.97 -3.98 -30.25
N THR A 351 0.89 -2.72 -29.79
CA THR A 351 0.70 -1.57 -30.70
C THR A 351 1.95 -1.29 -31.56
N MET A 352 3.15 -1.56 -31.04
CA MET A 352 4.39 -1.45 -31.81
C MET A 352 4.48 -2.55 -32.88
N ASP A 353 4.05 -3.76 -32.56
CA ASP A 353 4.03 -4.91 -33.48
C ASP A 353 3.04 -4.74 -34.64
N GLU A 354 1.89 -4.09 -34.40
CA GLU A 354 0.92 -3.77 -35.45
C GLU A 354 1.38 -2.63 -36.36
N SER A 355 2.14 -1.66 -35.84
CA SER A 355 2.74 -0.58 -36.63
C SER A 355 3.93 -1.03 -37.50
N GLY A 356 4.57 -2.16 -37.17
CA GLY A 356 5.67 -2.74 -37.93
C GLY A 356 5.27 -3.54 -39.18
N ARG A 357 3.98 -3.79 -39.41
CA ARG A 357 3.46 -4.56 -40.58
C ARG A 357 3.02 -3.70 -41.77
N GLY A 358 3.23 -2.39 -41.73
CA GLY A 358 3.00 -1.50 -42.87
C GLY A 358 4.13 -1.56 -43.89
N GLY A 359 4.02 -2.46 -44.88
CA GLY A 359 4.90 -2.45 -46.05
C GLY A 359 4.75 -1.17 -46.90
N PRO A 360 5.81 -0.68 -47.57
CA PRO A 360 5.79 0.59 -48.28
C PRO A 360 5.14 0.43 -49.66
N ALA A 361 4.06 1.18 -49.91
CA ALA A 361 3.49 1.31 -51.25
C ALA A 361 3.06 2.76 -51.51
N ALA A 362 4.04 3.63 -51.81
CA ALA A 362 3.89 4.77 -52.71
C ALA A 362 5.20 5.57 -52.81
N ALA A 363 6.03 5.26 -53.81
CA ALA A 363 6.82 6.23 -54.59
C ALA A 363 7.83 5.50 -55.48
N SER A 364 7.64 5.56 -56.80
CA SER A 364 8.72 5.80 -57.79
C SER A 364 8.21 5.53 -59.22
N ARG A 365 8.16 6.61 -60.01
CA ARG A 365 8.31 6.59 -61.48
C ARG A 365 9.53 7.45 -61.78
N ALA A 366 10.53 6.86 -62.44
CA ALA A 366 11.31 7.39 -63.58
C ALA A 366 12.81 7.05 -63.52
N GLN A 367 13.31 6.51 -64.65
CA GLN A 367 14.72 6.32 -65.09
C GLN A 367 15.55 5.30 -64.30
N GLY A 368 16.33 4.39 -64.89
CA GLY A 368 16.73 4.08 -66.27
C GLY A 368 17.99 3.20 -66.19
N ASP A 369 18.05 2.18 -67.05
CA ASP A 369 19.21 1.41 -67.55
C ASP A 369 20.03 0.43 -66.66
N GLU A 370 19.96 -0.84 -67.11
CA GLU A 370 21.00 -1.87 -67.34
C GLU A 370 22.11 -2.17 -66.28
N GLU A 371 22.12 -3.40 -65.73
CA GLU A 371 23.08 -4.48 -66.07
C GLU A 371 22.89 -5.75 -65.18
N GLU A 372 23.47 -6.85 -65.67
CA GLU A 372 23.20 -8.27 -65.43
C GLU A 372 23.73 -8.91 -64.12
N GLU A 373 22.97 -9.94 -63.69
CA GLU A 373 23.43 -11.28 -63.27
C GLU A 373 24.28 -11.48 -62.00
N LEU A 374 23.66 -12.02 -60.93
CA LEU A 374 24.16 -13.21 -60.22
C LEU A 374 23.07 -13.85 -59.35
N LEU A 375 22.75 -15.10 -59.69
CA LEU A 375 21.78 -15.99 -59.05
C LEU A 375 22.21 -16.39 -57.63
N ALA A 376 21.35 -16.15 -56.64
CA ALA A 376 21.30 -16.93 -55.40
C ALA A 376 19.86 -17.00 -54.88
N THR A 377 19.30 -18.20 -54.87
CA THR A 377 17.97 -18.53 -54.33
C THR A 377 17.93 -18.42 -52.80
N PRO A 378 16.96 -17.72 -52.18
CA PRO A 378 16.73 -17.77 -50.74
C PRO A 378 15.59 -18.75 -50.43
N ALA A 379 15.91 -20.04 -50.38
CA ALA A 379 15.11 -21.04 -49.71
C ALA A 379 15.98 -21.64 -48.61
N ASP A 380 15.87 -21.09 -47.38
CA ASP A 380 16.10 -21.79 -46.10
C ASP A 380 16.20 -20.88 -44.85
N HIS A 381 15.90 -19.58 -44.93
CA HIS A 381 16.11 -18.68 -43.78
C HIS A 381 14.92 -18.18 -42.92
N PRO A 382 13.65 -18.64 -43.03
CA PRO A 382 12.60 -18.20 -42.10
C PRO A 382 12.34 -19.14 -40.88
N ARG A 383 13.12 -20.22 -40.67
CA ARG A 383 12.91 -21.12 -39.51
C ARG A 383 13.85 -20.87 -38.32
N LEU A 384 14.93 -20.10 -38.48
CA LEU A 384 15.90 -19.83 -37.42
C LEU A 384 15.66 -18.52 -36.64
N LEU A 385 14.85 -17.59 -37.17
CA LEU A 385 14.53 -16.33 -36.48
C LEU A 385 13.36 -16.48 -35.50
N ALA A 386 12.35 -17.29 -35.83
CA ALA A 386 11.21 -17.55 -34.92
C ALA A 386 11.58 -18.35 -33.65
N THR A 387 12.68 -19.11 -33.68
CA THR A 387 13.18 -19.89 -32.53
C THR A 387 14.18 -19.12 -31.66
N ALA A 388 14.78 -18.04 -32.18
CA ALA A 388 15.66 -17.15 -31.42
C ALA A 388 14.84 -16.14 -30.58
N ASP A 389 13.75 -15.60 -31.13
CA ASP A 389 12.91 -14.60 -30.43
C ASP A 389 12.21 -15.20 -29.19
N HIS A 390 11.57 -16.36 -29.29
CA HIS A 390 10.93 -16.99 -28.12
C HIS A 390 11.91 -17.35 -27.00
N ARG A 391 13.20 -17.61 -27.31
CA ARG A 391 14.24 -17.87 -26.30
C ARG A 391 14.70 -16.59 -25.60
N ILE A 392 14.74 -15.46 -26.31
CA ILE A 392 15.07 -14.15 -25.72
C ILE A 392 13.95 -13.72 -24.77
N HIS A 393 12.68 -13.94 -25.16
CA HIS A 393 11.53 -13.62 -24.31
C HIS A 393 11.45 -14.48 -23.04
N ALA A 394 11.65 -15.81 -23.14
CA ALA A 394 11.69 -16.67 -21.96
C ALA A 394 12.84 -16.30 -20.99
N HIS A 395 13.97 -15.82 -21.53
CA HIS A 395 15.11 -15.39 -20.72
C HIS A 395 14.84 -14.07 -19.97
N GLU A 396 14.18 -13.11 -20.62
CA GLU A 396 13.77 -11.83 -20.02
C GLU A 396 12.71 -12.03 -18.91
N TYR A 397 11.72 -12.92 -19.13
CA TYR A 397 10.76 -13.31 -18.08
C TYR A 397 11.43 -14.00 -16.89
N ALA A 398 12.32 -14.97 -17.15
CA ALA A 398 13.09 -15.65 -16.09
C ALA A 398 14.04 -14.68 -15.36
N ARG A 399 14.48 -13.59 -16.01
CA ARG A 399 15.31 -12.54 -15.40
C ARG A 399 14.47 -11.61 -14.53
N ALA A 400 13.28 -11.22 -14.98
CA ALA A 400 12.33 -10.45 -14.20
C ALA A 400 11.87 -11.20 -12.94
N ALA A 401 11.54 -12.50 -13.07
CA ALA A 401 11.20 -13.36 -11.93
C ALA A 401 12.34 -13.46 -10.91
N ARG A 402 13.59 -13.66 -11.34
CA ARG A 402 14.77 -13.70 -10.44
C ARG A 402 15.12 -12.36 -9.79
N LEU A 403 14.83 -11.24 -10.45
CA LEU A 403 15.00 -9.91 -9.86
C LEU A 403 13.93 -9.63 -8.81
N LEU A 404 12.70 -10.10 -9.06
CA LEU A 404 11.58 -10.03 -8.13
C LEU A 404 11.86 -10.88 -6.88
N GLU A 405 12.32 -12.13 -7.05
CA GLU A 405 12.69 -13.04 -5.97
C GLU A 405 13.78 -12.42 -5.06
N LYS A 406 14.83 -11.83 -5.65
CA LYS A 406 15.88 -11.12 -4.89
C LYS A 406 15.39 -9.87 -4.16
N LEU A 407 14.40 -9.17 -4.72
CA LEU A 407 13.76 -8.03 -4.08
C LEU A 407 12.90 -8.47 -2.89
N LEU A 408 12.15 -9.56 -3.04
CA LEU A 408 11.31 -10.15 -2.00
C LEU A 408 12.15 -10.73 -0.86
N GLU A 409 13.27 -11.41 -1.14
CA GLU A 409 14.23 -11.86 -0.12
C GLU A 409 14.82 -10.70 0.68
N ARG A 410 15.21 -9.61 0.00
CA ARG A 410 15.76 -8.41 0.66
C ARG A 410 14.75 -7.68 1.52
N LEU A 411 13.48 -7.76 1.20
CA LEU A 411 12.40 -7.08 1.91
C LEU A 411 11.84 -7.89 3.10
N LYS A 412 12.36 -9.10 3.38
CA LYS A 412 11.88 -10.01 4.45
C LYS A 412 10.36 -10.17 4.44
N VAL A 413 9.82 -10.41 3.25
CA VAL A 413 8.36 -10.40 3.03
C VAL A 413 7.71 -11.60 3.76
N PRO A 414 6.60 -11.40 4.50
CA PRO A 414 5.93 -12.46 5.27
C PRO A 414 5.44 -13.67 4.45
N GLU A 415 5.40 -14.85 5.08
CA GLU A 415 4.96 -16.16 4.55
C GLU A 415 3.66 -16.11 3.72
N TRP A 416 2.68 -15.29 4.13
CA TRP A 416 1.38 -15.19 3.46
C TRP A 416 1.47 -14.52 2.08
N ILE A 417 2.53 -13.76 1.79
CA ILE A 417 2.76 -13.21 0.45
C ILE A 417 3.33 -14.28 -0.49
N ARG A 418 4.14 -15.22 0.01
CA ARG A 418 4.54 -16.41 -0.77
C ARG A 418 3.33 -17.30 -1.09
N GLN A 419 2.38 -17.39 -0.15
CA GLN A 419 1.10 -18.06 -0.41
C GLN A 419 0.24 -17.29 -1.44
N ALA A 420 0.32 -15.96 -1.50
CA ALA A 420 -0.36 -15.15 -2.51
C ALA A 420 0.29 -15.25 -3.89
N GLU A 421 1.62 -15.34 -3.95
CA GLU A 421 2.40 -15.65 -5.17
C GLU A 421 2.02 -17.02 -5.73
N SER A 422 1.99 -18.05 -4.88
CA SER A 422 1.51 -19.39 -5.26
C SER A 422 0.08 -19.37 -5.81
N ARG A 423 -0.81 -18.52 -5.27
CA ARG A 423 -2.18 -18.33 -5.78
C ARG A 423 -2.24 -17.55 -7.10
N LEU A 424 -1.32 -16.61 -7.34
CA LEU A 424 -1.21 -15.86 -8.59
C LEU A 424 -0.62 -16.72 -9.71
N GLU A 425 0.41 -17.51 -9.41
CA GLU A 425 0.93 -18.54 -10.32
C GLU A 425 -0.16 -19.55 -10.65
N ALA A 426 -0.91 -20.04 -9.65
CA ALA A 426 -2.07 -20.90 -9.85
C ALA A 426 -3.12 -20.27 -10.80
N ALA A 427 -3.48 -19.00 -10.58
CA ALA A 427 -4.43 -18.29 -11.45
C ALA A 427 -3.91 -18.10 -12.89
N SER A 428 -2.62 -17.81 -13.05
CA SER A 428 -2.00 -17.65 -14.38
C SER A 428 -1.94 -18.95 -15.17
N GLU A 429 -1.68 -20.07 -14.48
CA GLU A 429 -1.61 -21.38 -15.13
C GLU A 429 -2.99 -22.00 -15.38
N LEU A 430 -3.97 -21.70 -14.52
CA LEU A 430 -5.36 -22.04 -14.80
C LEU A 430 -5.87 -21.31 -16.05
N ALA A 431 -5.44 -20.07 -16.27
CA ALA A 431 -5.74 -19.35 -17.51
C ALA A 431 -5.12 -20.05 -18.73
N LEU A 432 -3.91 -20.60 -18.63
CA LEU A 432 -3.28 -21.37 -19.72
C LEU A 432 -4.03 -22.67 -20.02
N VAL A 433 -4.48 -23.39 -18.99
CA VAL A 433 -5.27 -24.62 -19.15
C VAL A 433 -6.64 -24.32 -19.79
N LEU A 434 -7.29 -23.23 -19.38
CA LEU A 434 -8.55 -22.78 -19.99
C LEU A 434 -8.35 -22.29 -21.42
N ASP A 435 -7.26 -21.59 -21.72
CA ASP A 435 -6.92 -21.14 -23.08
C ASP A 435 -6.71 -22.34 -24.01
N GLU A 436 -5.95 -23.35 -23.57
CA GLU A 436 -5.78 -24.60 -24.33
C GLU A 436 -7.13 -25.31 -24.51
N LEU A 437 -7.98 -25.36 -23.48
CA LEU A 437 -9.32 -25.94 -23.61
C LEU A 437 -10.18 -25.18 -24.63
N VAL A 438 -10.20 -23.86 -24.59
CA VAL A 438 -10.93 -22.99 -25.53
C VAL A 438 -10.43 -23.21 -26.96
N ARG A 439 -9.11 -23.25 -27.16
CA ARG A 439 -8.49 -23.54 -28.46
C ARG A 439 -8.95 -24.90 -28.99
N ARG A 440 -9.01 -25.93 -28.15
CA ARG A 440 -9.46 -27.28 -28.53
C ARG A 440 -10.95 -27.33 -28.84
N ILE A 441 -11.77 -26.60 -28.10
CA ILE A 441 -13.20 -26.48 -28.41
C ILE A 441 -13.39 -25.94 -29.84
N GLY A 442 -12.53 -25.03 -30.31
CA GLY A 442 -12.56 -24.56 -31.70
C GLY A 442 -12.04 -25.56 -32.75
N GLU A 443 -11.18 -26.51 -32.37
CA GLU A 443 -10.52 -27.46 -33.28
C GLU A 443 -11.26 -28.81 -33.43
N THR A 444 -11.96 -29.24 -32.38
CA THR A 444 -12.52 -30.59 -32.28
C THR A 444 -14.04 -30.56 -32.38
N PRO A 445 -14.68 -31.58 -32.99
CA PRO A 445 -16.12 -31.60 -33.16
C PRO A 445 -16.84 -31.60 -31.81
N VAL A 446 -18.05 -31.04 -31.83
CA VAL A 446 -18.97 -30.88 -30.70
C VAL A 446 -18.99 -32.13 -29.81
N GLN A 447 -18.53 -31.96 -28.57
CA GLN A 447 -18.58 -33.00 -27.54
C GLN A 447 -19.85 -32.85 -26.71
N VAL A 448 -20.52 -33.97 -26.42
CA VAL A 448 -21.64 -34.01 -25.47
C VAL A 448 -21.06 -34.20 -24.06
N VAL A 449 -21.17 -33.18 -23.23
CA VAL A 449 -20.69 -33.18 -21.85
C VAL A 449 -21.86 -32.94 -20.92
N GLU A 450 -21.86 -33.65 -19.81
CA GLU A 450 -22.86 -33.47 -18.76
C GLU A 450 -22.41 -32.31 -17.84
N LEU A 451 -23.19 -31.23 -17.84
CA LEU A 451 -22.96 -30.06 -17.00
C LEU A 451 -24.00 -30.07 -15.86
N GLY A 452 -23.55 -30.25 -14.62
CA GLY A 452 -24.44 -30.29 -13.45
C GLY A 452 -25.20 -31.62 -13.25
N GLU A 453 -26.44 -31.53 -12.77
CA GLU A 453 -27.29 -32.66 -12.34
C GLU A 453 -27.89 -33.46 -13.52
N GLY A 454 -27.08 -34.14 -14.33
CA GLY A 454 -27.61 -35.07 -15.34
C GLY A 454 -27.89 -34.47 -16.72
N GLU A 455 -27.82 -33.15 -16.87
CA GLU A 455 -28.12 -32.50 -18.14
C GLU A 455 -26.96 -32.60 -19.13
N ARG A 456 -27.26 -33.09 -20.34
CA ARG A 456 -26.29 -33.26 -21.43
C ARG A 456 -26.31 -32.06 -22.35
N PHE A 457 -25.14 -31.45 -22.51
CA PHE A 457 -24.90 -30.30 -23.36
C PHE A 457 -23.87 -30.62 -24.43
N GLU A 458 -24.19 -30.26 -25.66
CA GLU A 458 -23.27 -30.15 -26.78
C GLU A 458 -22.45 -28.86 -26.63
N VAL A 459 -21.13 -28.98 -26.48
CA VAL A 459 -20.24 -27.81 -26.45
C VAL A 459 -19.99 -27.35 -27.88
N VAL A 460 -20.46 -26.14 -28.20
CA VAL A 460 -20.45 -25.60 -29.56
C VAL A 460 -19.24 -24.71 -29.80
N ALA A 461 -18.94 -23.84 -28.84
CA ALA A 461 -17.81 -22.90 -28.91
C ALA A 461 -17.39 -22.49 -27.49
N GLY A 462 -16.25 -21.82 -27.37
CA GLY A 462 -15.80 -21.21 -26.12
C GLY A 462 -14.95 -19.97 -26.40
N ASP A 463 -14.94 -19.03 -25.47
CA ASP A 463 -13.97 -17.95 -25.40
C ASP A 463 -13.42 -17.83 -23.96
N GLU A 464 -12.56 -16.85 -23.70
CA GLU A 464 -11.95 -16.64 -22.37
C GLU A 464 -12.97 -16.43 -21.22
N LYS A 465 -14.21 -16.04 -21.53
CA LYS A 465 -15.21 -15.63 -20.54
C LYS A 465 -16.38 -16.61 -20.43
N ARG A 466 -16.71 -17.32 -21.51
CA ARG A 466 -17.92 -18.12 -21.60
C ARG A 466 -17.74 -19.37 -22.45
N LEU A 467 -18.48 -20.40 -22.06
CA LEU A 467 -18.69 -21.62 -22.80
C LEU A 467 -20.05 -21.52 -23.52
N VAL A 468 -20.07 -21.67 -24.84
CA VAL A 468 -21.30 -21.74 -25.64
C VAL A 468 -21.71 -23.19 -25.75
N VAL A 469 -22.89 -23.50 -25.22
CA VAL A 469 -23.43 -24.85 -25.19
C VAL A 469 -24.81 -24.91 -25.81
N ARG A 470 -25.19 -26.09 -26.29
CA ARG A 470 -26.51 -26.41 -26.80
C ARG A 470 -27.04 -27.60 -26.04
N ARG A 471 -28.25 -27.53 -25.50
CA ARG A 471 -28.82 -28.69 -24.81
C ARG A 471 -29.10 -29.80 -25.83
N ALA A 472 -28.73 -31.04 -25.55
CA ALA A 472 -28.86 -32.13 -26.51
C ALA A 472 -30.33 -32.28 -26.97
N GLY A 473 -30.57 -32.10 -28.27
CA GLY A 473 -31.92 -32.16 -28.87
C GLY A 473 -32.67 -30.83 -28.96
N GLU A 474 -32.10 -29.72 -28.47
CA GLU A 474 -32.66 -28.36 -28.64
C GLU A 474 -31.86 -27.56 -29.68
N ALA A 475 -32.53 -26.68 -30.42
CA ALA A 475 -31.88 -25.83 -31.42
C ALA A 475 -31.22 -24.56 -30.81
N GLY A 476 -31.51 -24.26 -29.54
CA GLY A 476 -31.05 -23.05 -28.86
C GLY A 476 -29.64 -23.18 -28.29
N GLU A 477 -28.81 -22.15 -28.51
CA GLU A 477 -27.49 -22.02 -27.89
C GLU A 477 -27.57 -21.10 -26.67
N SER A 478 -26.88 -21.49 -25.61
CA SER A 478 -26.78 -20.77 -24.35
C SER A 478 -25.30 -20.50 -24.06
N ALA A 479 -24.99 -19.27 -23.69
CA ALA A 479 -23.66 -18.89 -23.22
C ALA A 479 -23.61 -18.98 -21.69
N ILE A 480 -22.75 -19.84 -21.16
CA ILE A 480 -22.55 -20.04 -19.72
C ILE A 480 -21.19 -19.44 -19.34
N PRO A 481 -21.10 -18.49 -18.40
CA PRO A 481 -19.83 -18.02 -17.87
C PRO A 481 -19.00 -19.18 -17.30
N TRP A 482 -17.68 -19.18 -17.50
CA TRP A 482 -16.82 -20.24 -16.94
C TRP A 482 -16.91 -20.34 -15.40
N SER A 483 -17.21 -19.23 -14.72
CA SER A 483 -17.45 -19.18 -13.27
C SER A 483 -18.63 -20.04 -12.81
N ASP A 484 -19.57 -20.32 -13.72
CA ASP A 484 -20.81 -21.03 -13.43
C ASP A 484 -20.69 -22.51 -13.83
N VAL A 485 -19.58 -22.90 -14.48
CA VAL A 485 -19.29 -24.30 -14.82
C VAL A 485 -18.59 -24.95 -13.63
N GLY A 486 -19.23 -25.94 -13.02
CA GLY A 486 -18.65 -26.68 -11.89
C GLY A 486 -17.33 -27.36 -12.25
N ALA A 487 -16.41 -27.47 -11.28
CA ALA A 487 -15.08 -28.02 -11.52
C ALA A 487 -15.07 -29.46 -12.08
N GLU A 488 -16.02 -30.31 -11.68
CA GLU A 488 -16.16 -31.67 -12.22
C GLU A 488 -16.54 -31.65 -13.70
N SER A 489 -17.35 -30.67 -14.12
CA SER A 489 -17.71 -30.48 -15.53
C SER A 489 -16.53 -29.94 -16.34
N ILE A 490 -15.76 -28.99 -15.81
CA ILE A 490 -14.51 -28.55 -16.43
C ILE A 490 -13.53 -29.72 -16.57
N ALA A 491 -13.40 -30.57 -15.55
CA ALA A 491 -12.54 -31.74 -15.62
C ALA A 491 -12.96 -32.73 -16.72
N ARG A 492 -14.27 -32.96 -16.90
CA ARG A 492 -14.79 -33.76 -18.02
C ARG A 492 -14.47 -33.12 -19.38
N LEU A 493 -14.52 -31.79 -19.47
CA LEU A 493 -14.13 -31.07 -20.69
C LEU A 493 -12.64 -31.25 -20.98
N LEU A 494 -11.77 -31.11 -19.98
CA LEU A 494 -10.33 -31.34 -20.14
C LEU A 494 -10.03 -32.75 -20.66
N ASP A 495 -10.71 -33.76 -20.13
CA ASP A 495 -10.59 -35.14 -20.62
C ASP A 495 -11.13 -35.30 -22.05
N ALA A 496 -12.35 -34.80 -22.32
CA ALA A 496 -13.03 -34.98 -23.60
C ALA A 496 -12.30 -34.31 -24.77
N TYR A 497 -11.62 -33.19 -24.52
CA TYR A 497 -10.86 -32.44 -25.52
C TYR A 497 -9.37 -32.84 -25.59
N GLY A 498 -8.95 -33.84 -24.80
CA GLY A 498 -7.59 -34.37 -24.77
C GLY A 498 -6.56 -33.40 -24.18
N VAL A 499 -7.00 -32.44 -23.37
CA VAL A 499 -6.11 -31.48 -22.70
C VAL A 499 -5.25 -32.23 -21.68
N THR A 500 -5.81 -33.23 -20.99
CA THR A 500 -5.05 -34.07 -20.04
C THR A 500 -3.92 -34.86 -20.69
N GLU A 501 -3.99 -35.14 -22.00
CA GLU A 501 -2.90 -35.82 -22.71
C GLU A 501 -1.81 -34.85 -23.19
N ARG A 502 -2.20 -33.62 -23.57
CA ARG A 502 -1.28 -32.60 -24.10
C ARG A 502 -0.58 -31.81 -23.00
N ASP A 503 -1.32 -31.42 -21.96
CA ASP A 503 -0.83 -30.72 -20.78
C ASP A 503 -1.29 -31.44 -19.50
N PRO A 504 -0.68 -32.60 -19.19
CA PRO A 504 -1.06 -33.36 -18.01
C PRO A 504 -0.72 -32.65 -16.70
N GLU A 505 0.26 -31.73 -16.68
CA GLU A 505 0.66 -31.02 -15.46
C GLU A 505 -0.31 -29.88 -15.12
N GLY A 506 -0.73 -29.10 -16.13
CA GLY A 506 -1.77 -28.09 -15.96
C GLY A 506 -3.09 -28.73 -15.51
N ALA A 507 -3.47 -29.85 -16.13
CA ALA A 507 -4.65 -30.60 -15.71
C ALA A 507 -4.53 -31.20 -14.30
N LEU A 508 -3.37 -31.77 -13.92
CA LEU A 508 -3.13 -32.27 -12.57
C LEU A 508 -3.30 -31.16 -11.53
N ARG A 509 -2.76 -29.98 -11.80
CA ARG A 509 -2.88 -28.82 -10.93
C ARG A 509 -4.34 -28.40 -10.77
N PHE A 510 -5.07 -28.27 -11.87
CA PHE A 510 -6.50 -27.96 -11.84
C PHE A 510 -7.26 -28.96 -10.96
N TYR A 511 -6.97 -30.26 -11.09
CA TYR A 511 -7.59 -31.31 -10.28
C TYR A 511 -7.26 -31.21 -8.80
N LEU A 512 -6.01 -30.87 -8.45
CA LEU A 512 -5.63 -30.63 -7.07
C LEU A 512 -6.38 -29.42 -6.51
N GLU A 513 -6.27 -28.24 -7.13
CA GLU A 513 -6.86 -26.99 -6.63
C GLU A 513 -8.38 -27.03 -6.41
N HIS A 514 -9.10 -27.83 -7.20
CA HIS A 514 -10.55 -27.97 -7.10
C HIS A 514 -11.00 -29.20 -6.30
N GLY A 515 -10.08 -29.85 -5.58
CA GLY A 515 -10.40 -30.97 -4.70
C GLY A 515 -10.78 -32.27 -5.42
N LEU A 516 -10.47 -32.41 -6.70
CA LEU A 516 -10.78 -33.58 -7.54
C LEU A 516 -9.76 -34.71 -7.33
N SER A 517 -9.58 -35.11 -6.07
CA SER A 517 -8.48 -35.98 -5.60
C SER A 517 -8.36 -37.31 -6.35
N GLN A 518 -9.49 -37.94 -6.70
CA GLN A 518 -9.47 -39.21 -7.45
C GLN A 518 -8.99 -39.07 -8.90
N ARG A 519 -9.24 -37.91 -9.53
CA ARG A 519 -8.77 -37.60 -10.89
C ARG A 519 -7.30 -37.19 -10.84
N ALA A 520 -6.92 -36.36 -9.86
CA ALA A 520 -5.53 -35.99 -9.61
C ALA A 520 -4.65 -37.23 -9.40
N ASP A 521 -5.07 -38.18 -8.58
CA ASP A 521 -4.28 -39.41 -8.31
C ASP A 521 -4.09 -40.27 -9.55
N ARG A 522 -5.16 -40.44 -10.34
CA ARG A 522 -5.09 -41.20 -11.60
C ARG A 522 -4.15 -40.54 -12.60
N LEU A 523 -4.26 -39.23 -12.77
CA LEU A 523 -3.42 -38.47 -13.70
C LEU A 523 -1.97 -38.42 -13.23
N ALA A 524 -1.72 -38.26 -11.93
CA ALA A 524 -0.38 -38.30 -11.36
C ALA A 524 0.29 -39.66 -11.60
N VAL A 525 -0.41 -40.78 -11.36
CA VAL A 525 0.11 -42.12 -11.68
C VAL A 525 0.42 -42.26 -13.17
N GLU A 526 -0.43 -41.73 -14.04
CA GLU A 526 -0.19 -41.76 -15.48
C GLU A 526 1.04 -40.95 -15.90
N ILE A 527 1.22 -39.74 -15.37
CA ILE A 527 2.40 -38.91 -15.61
C ILE A 527 3.65 -39.65 -15.14
N LEU A 528 3.65 -40.21 -13.93
CA LEU A 528 4.78 -40.97 -13.39
C LEU A 528 5.11 -42.20 -14.23
N ARG A 529 4.11 -42.84 -14.84
CA ARG A 529 4.30 -43.98 -15.75
C ARG A 529 4.91 -43.56 -17.08
N ARG A 530 4.46 -42.43 -17.65
CA ARG A 530 4.94 -41.92 -18.95
C ARG A 530 6.31 -41.23 -18.84
N SER A 531 6.57 -40.56 -17.71
CA SER A 531 7.75 -39.73 -17.48
C SER A 531 8.27 -39.90 -16.04
N PRO A 532 8.99 -41.00 -15.75
CA PRO A 532 9.54 -41.28 -14.42
C PRO A 532 10.53 -40.21 -13.92
N ASP A 533 11.18 -39.49 -14.84
CA ASP A 533 12.06 -38.36 -14.58
C ASP A 533 11.34 -37.18 -13.89
N ARG A 534 10.02 -37.06 -14.08
CA ARG A 534 9.18 -36.04 -13.44
C ARG A 534 8.69 -36.42 -12.06
N LYS A 535 9.18 -37.53 -11.49
CA LYS A 535 8.71 -38.07 -10.22
C LYS A 535 8.73 -37.06 -9.08
N GLU A 536 9.83 -36.35 -8.92
CA GLU A 536 10.00 -35.38 -7.85
C GLU A 536 8.97 -34.25 -7.96
N ALA A 537 8.85 -33.61 -9.13
CA ALA A 537 7.92 -32.52 -9.35
C ALA A 537 6.45 -32.92 -9.11
N VAL A 538 6.02 -34.06 -9.65
CA VAL A 538 4.63 -34.55 -9.52
C VAL A 538 4.31 -34.90 -8.07
N LEU A 539 5.19 -35.63 -7.39
CA LEU A 539 4.96 -36.03 -6.00
C LEU A 539 5.02 -34.83 -5.06
N THR A 540 5.93 -33.88 -5.28
CA THR A 540 5.99 -32.62 -4.52
C THR A 540 4.66 -31.87 -4.61
N ARG A 541 4.12 -31.68 -5.82
CA ARG A 541 2.84 -30.98 -6.01
C ARG A 541 1.66 -31.66 -5.29
N VAL A 542 1.56 -32.99 -5.44
CA VAL A 542 0.53 -33.80 -4.77
C VAL A 542 0.70 -33.73 -3.25
N GLY A 543 1.95 -33.73 -2.79
CA GLY A 543 2.35 -33.59 -1.40
C GLY A 543 1.94 -32.28 -0.76
N GLU A 544 2.31 -31.16 -1.40
CA GLU A 544 1.95 -29.80 -0.99
C GLU A 544 0.43 -29.67 -0.81
N TYR A 545 -0.34 -30.15 -1.80
CA TYR A 545 -1.79 -30.10 -1.74
C TYR A 545 -2.37 -30.95 -0.59
N ARG A 546 -1.71 -32.06 -0.25
CA ARG A 546 -2.11 -32.95 0.85
C ARG A 546 -1.52 -32.58 2.21
N GLY A 547 -0.68 -31.54 2.29
CA GLY A 547 0.03 -31.16 3.51
C GLY A 547 1.06 -32.20 3.98
N ILE A 548 1.73 -32.89 3.05
CA ILE A 548 2.77 -33.89 3.36
C ILE A 548 4.14 -33.21 3.28
N GLU A 549 4.88 -33.16 4.40
CA GLU A 549 6.18 -32.46 4.49
C GLU A 549 7.28 -33.05 3.58
N ASN A 550 7.30 -34.37 3.37
CA ASN A 550 8.31 -35.06 2.57
C ASN A 550 7.67 -36.01 1.55
N PRO A 551 6.98 -35.48 0.53
CA PRO A 551 6.07 -36.29 -0.29
C PRO A 551 6.79 -37.27 -1.21
N VAL A 552 8.01 -36.97 -1.65
CA VAL A 552 8.82 -37.88 -2.48
C VAL A 552 9.20 -39.16 -1.73
N GLU A 553 9.43 -39.06 -0.42
CA GLU A 553 9.74 -40.21 0.43
C GLU A 553 8.49 -40.94 0.94
N THR A 554 7.39 -40.20 1.09
CA THR A 554 6.17 -40.68 1.75
C THR A 554 5.17 -41.27 0.74
N ILE A 555 5.10 -40.75 -0.49
CA ILE A 555 4.14 -41.19 -1.50
C ILE A 555 4.80 -42.23 -2.41
N GLN A 556 4.18 -43.41 -2.51
CA GLN A 556 4.60 -44.51 -3.38
C GLN A 556 3.50 -44.83 -4.39
N VAL A 557 3.88 -45.26 -5.59
CA VAL A 557 2.94 -45.80 -6.59
C VAL A 557 2.86 -47.30 -6.38
N GLU A 558 1.71 -47.80 -5.92
CA GLU A 558 1.42 -49.22 -5.70
C GLU A 558 0.15 -49.60 -6.43
N ASP A 559 0.20 -50.67 -7.24
CA ASP A 559 -0.95 -51.18 -8.00
C ASP A 559 -1.73 -50.09 -8.77
N GLY A 560 -1.00 -49.13 -9.34
CA GLY A 560 -1.57 -48.02 -10.09
C GLY A 560 -2.28 -46.95 -9.23
N ARG A 561 -1.97 -46.87 -7.94
CA ARG A 561 -2.51 -45.88 -7.00
C ARG A 561 -1.39 -45.19 -6.23
N LEU A 562 -1.62 -43.93 -5.84
CA LEU A 562 -0.73 -43.21 -4.91
C LEU A 562 -1.07 -43.63 -3.47
N VAL A 563 -0.13 -44.31 -2.82
CA VAL A 563 -0.22 -44.74 -1.41
C VAL A 563 0.70 -43.88 -0.57
N VAL A 564 0.16 -43.29 0.50
CA VAL A 564 0.93 -42.52 1.47
C VAL A 564 1.42 -43.49 2.55
N ARG A 565 2.72 -43.79 2.56
CA ARG A 565 3.37 -44.58 3.61
C ARG A 565 4.07 -43.64 4.58
N PRO A 566 3.62 -43.53 5.84
CA PRO A 566 4.37 -42.76 6.83
C PRO A 566 5.78 -43.34 6.96
N LYS A 567 6.79 -42.47 7.01
CA LYS A 567 8.17 -42.87 7.28
C LYS A 567 8.15 -43.68 8.58
N ARG A 568 8.60 -44.94 8.54
CA ARG A 568 8.72 -45.74 9.77
C ARG A 568 9.62 -44.94 10.74
N PRO A 569 9.19 -44.75 12.00
CA PRO A 569 9.95 -43.97 12.96
C PRO A 569 11.36 -44.53 13.19
#